data_AF-A0A433J5Y1-F1
#
_entry.id   AF-A0A433J5Y1-F1
#
_cell.length_a   1.000
_cell.length_b   1.000
_cell.length_c   1.000
_cell.angle_alpha   90.00
_cell.angle_beta   90.00
_cell.angle_gamma   90.00
#
_symmetry.space_group_name_H-M   'P 1'
#
loop_
_entity.id
_entity.type
_entity.pdbx_description
1 polymer ?
#
loop_
_entity_poly.entity_id
_entity_poly.type
_entity_poly.pdbx_seq_one_letter_code
_entity_poly.pdbx_strand_id
1 'polypeptide(L)'
;MDIDISFAEAMLRRGAGLLQEEAPADGGDPFAFLARLLATAAATDAPLVVLSESGGHPELFDEANRRAGEPLTARVIQLAATRQSERAAMYEFDGTGPLTGNRVVAALLRPEDRADLLDVYVAVGRLRGGEAQMTVAPALLRFDAAALNQTLGLIGEAATRSVNAATASLAHAAAVLPMPGHEEGGMPAALLALYWHALTLASVRAGAGLAGMAVQGRA
;
A
#
# COMPACT_ATOMS: atom_id res chain seq x y z
N MET A 1 -16.71 -20.37 19.08
CA MET A 1 -15.54 -19.49 19.29
C MET A 1 -15.35 -18.81 17.95
N ASP A 2 -15.90 -17.61 17.79
CA ASP A 2 -15.72 -16.85 16.55
C ASP A 2 -14.23 -16.50 16.47
N ILE A 3 -13.58 -16.99 15.43
CA ILE A 3 -12.23 -16.57 15.10
C ILE A 3 -12.41 -15.18 14.49
N ASP A 4 -12.01 -14.13 15.22
CA ASP A 4 -11.98 -12.77 14.70
C ASP A 4 -10.97 -12.75 13.53
N ILE A 5 -11.49 -12.90 12.31
CA ILE A 5 -10.70 -12.79 11.09
C ILE A 5 -10.20 -11.36 10.91
N SER A 6 -9.03 -11.17 10.31
CA SER A 6 -8.49 -9.82 10.08
C SER A 6 -9.21 -9.09 8.94
N PHE A 7 -9.04 -7.76 8.85
CA PHE A 7 -9.65 -7.01 7.75
C PHE A 7 -9.04 -7.37 6.40
N ALA A 8 -7.71 -7.62 6.35
CA ALA A 8 -7.04 -8.14 5.16
C ALA A 8 -7.55 -9.53 4.78
N GLU A 9 -7.77 -10.40 5.76
CA GLU A 9 -8.29 -11.75 5.52
C GLU A 9 -9.71 -11.71 4.92
N ALA A 10 -10.61 -10.90 5.48
CA ALA A 10 -11.96 -10.73 4.95
C ALA A 10 -11.95 -10.22 3.50
N MET A 11 -11.03 -9.30 3.17
CA MET A 11 -10.84 -8.79 1.80
C MET A 11 -10.37 -9.89 0.84
N LEU A 12 -9.41 -10.72 1.25
CA LEU A 12 -8.91 -11.83 0.43
C LEU A 12 -9.95 -12.92 0.21
N ARG A 13 -10.73 -13.27 1.24
CA ARG A 13 -11.84 -14.23 1.12
C ARG A 13 -12.88 -13.73 0.12
N ARG A 14 -13.24 -12.43 0.16
CA ARG A 14 -14.12 -11.81 -0.84
C ARG A 14 -13.53 -11.92 -2.24
N GLY A 15 -12.24 -11.61 -2.40
CA GLY A 15 -11.54 -11.73 -3.68
C GLY A 15 -11.56 -13.15 -4.25
N ALA A 16 -11.34 -14.16 -3.40
CA ALA A 16 -11.38 -15.56 -3.79
C ALA A 16 -12.78 -16.00 -4.24
N GLY A 17 -13.83 -15.58 -3.54
CA GLY A 17 -15.22 -15.82 -3.96
C GLY A 17 -15.52 -15.21 -5.32
N LEU A 18 -15.07 -13.96 -5.55
CA LEU A 18 -15.23 -13.28 -6.84
C LEU A 18 -14.54 -14.00 -7.99
N LEU A 19 -13.38 -14.62 -7.77
CA LEU A 19 -12.68 -15.39 -8.82
C LEU A 19 -13.42 -16.67 -9.25
N GLN A 20 -14.25 -17.24 -8.37
CA GLN A 20 -15.04 -18.44 -8.65
C GLN A 20 -16.32 -18.12 -9.43
N GLU A 21 -16.78 -16.87 -9.38
CA GLU A 21 -17.90 -16.40 -10.17
C GLU A 21 -17.43 -16.06 -11.60
N GLU A 22 -17.99 -16.74 -12.61
CA GLU A 22 -17.77 -16.46 -14.03
C GLU A 22 -18.35 -15.08 -14.39
N ALA A 23 -17.55 -14.05 -14.09
CA ALA A 23 -17.69 -12.62 -14.36
C ALA A 23 -18.79 -11.84 -13.60
N PRO A 24 -18.43 -10.68 -13.02
CA PRO A 24 -19.24 -9.49 -13.15
C PRO A 24 -18.77 -8.74 -14.41
N ALA A 25 -19.70 -8.52 -15.33
CA ALA A 25 -19.58 -7.47 -16.31
C ALA A 25 -19.40 -6.13 -15.59
N ASP A 26 -18.54 -5.29 -16.15
CA ASP A 26 -18.16 -3.94 -15.72
C ASP A 26 -19.06 -3.20 -14.73
N GLY A 27 -18.40 -2.57 -13.75
CA GLY A 27 -18.80 -1.27 -13.22
C GLY A 27 -19.50 -1.28 -11.86
N GLY A 28 -18.78 -0.86 -10.82
CA GLY A 28 -19.42 -0.16 -9.70
C GLY A 28 -18.72 -0.28 -8.35
N ASP A 29 -18.05 -1.40 -8.06
CA ASP A 29 -17.42 -1.60 -6.75
C ASP A 29 -15.88 -1.71 -6.83
N PRO A 30 -15.16 -0.61 -6.56
CA PRO A 30 -13.71 -0.60 -6.48
C PRO A 30 -13.14 -1.58 -5.45
N PHE A 31 -13.90 -1.89 -4.39
CA PHE A 31 -13.46 -2.81 -3.36
C PHE A 31 -13.46 -4.25 -3.90
N ALA A 32 -14.49 -4.65 -4.64
CA ALA A 32 -14.50 -5.93 -5.35
C ALA A 32 -13.38 -6.01 -6.40
N PHE A 33 -13.11 -4.92 -7.11
CA PHE A 33 -11.99 -4.86 -8.07
C PHE A 33 -10.65 -5.10 -7.37
N LEU A 34 -10.36 -4.38 -6.29
CA LEU A 34 -9.11 -4.55 -5.53
C LEU A 34 -9.00 -5.95 -4.91
N ALA A 35 -10.08 -6.45 -4.30
CA ALA A 35 -10.12 -7.79 -3.73
C ALA A 35 -9.81 -8.86 -4.79
N ARG A 36 -10.39 -8.73 -5.99
CA ARG A 36 -10.12 -9.61 -7.13
C ARG A 36 -8.67 -9.51 -7.61
N LEU A 37 -8.11 -8.30 -7.72
CA LEU A 37 -6.70 -8.10 -8.09
C LEU A 37 -5.76 -8.80 -7.13
N LEU A 38 -5.96 -8.62 -5.82
CA LEU A 38 -5.14 -9.24 -4.77
C LEU A 38 -5.25 -10.76 -4.78
N ALA A 39 -6.47 -11.28 -4.90
CA ALA A 39 -6.69 -12.72 -4.99
C ALA A 39 -6.08 -13.33 -6.27
N THR A 40 -6.12 -12.60 -7.39
CA THR A 40 -5.48 -13.02 -8.65
C THR A 40 -3.97 -13.11 -8.46
N ALA A 41 -3.34 -12.05 -7.94
CA ALA A 41 -1.90 -12.02 -7.71
C ALA A 41 -1.44 -13.14 -6.75
N ALA A 42 -2.23 -13.43 -5.71
CA ALA A 42 -1.98 -14.53 -4.78
C ALA A 42 -2.08 -15.92 -5.46
N ALA A 43 -2.92 -16.06 -6.48
CA ALA A 43 -3.13 -17.32 -7.19
C ALA A 43 -2.11 -17.55 -8.32
N THR A 44 -1.62 -16.50 -8.98
CA THR A 44 -0.83 -16.63 -10.22
C THR A 44 0.68 -16.46 -10.04
N ASP A 45 1.13 -15.55 -9.18
CA ASP A 45 2.49 -15.02 -9.31
C ASP A 45 3.44 -15.33 -8.15
N ALA A 46 2.95 -15.50 -6.91
CA ALA A 46 3.71 -15.89 -5.72
C ALA A 46 2.77 -16.00 -4.50
N PRO A 47 3.20 -16.52 -3.34
CA PRO A 47 2.46 -16.30 -2.10
C PRO A 47 2.34 -14.79 -1.84
N LEU A 48 1.11 -14.30 -1.73
CA LEU A 48 0.82 -12.96 -1.24
C LEU A 48 1.35 -12.82 0.18
N VAL A 49 2.16 -11.79 0.42
CA VAL A 49 2.70 -11.50 1.75
C VAL A 49 1.75 -10.54 2.48
N VAL A 50 1.21 -10.99 3.61
CA VAL A 50 0.37 -10.16 4.49
C VAL A 50 1.13 -9.89 5.78
N LEU A 51 1.30 -8.62 6.11
CA LEU A 51 1.99 -8.15 7.31
C LEU A 51 1.01 -7.34 8.14
N SER A 52 0.84 -7.69 9.41
CA SER A 52 0.00 -6.91 10.33
C SER A 52 0.82 -6.40 11.50
N GLU A 53 0.54 -5.18 11.92
CA GLU A 53 1.12 -4.55 13.10
C GLU A 53 0.96 -5.43 14.35
N SER A 54 -0.20 -6.09 14.50
CA SER A 54 -0.49 -7.02 15.60
C SER A 54 -0.08 -8.47 15.32
N GLY A 55 0.34 -8.79 14.09
CA GLY A 55 0.51 -10.16 13.57
C GLY A 55 1.94 -10.69 13.57
N GLY A 56 2.91 -9.95 14.12
CA GLY A 56 4.27 -10.48 14.36
C GLY A 56 5.44 -9.69 13.77
N HIS A 57 5.19 -8.50 13.20
CA HIS A 57 6.26 -7.62 12.71
C HIS A 57 6.16 -6.17 13.22
N PRO A 58 5.89 -5.93 14.53
CA PRO A 58 5.76 -4.58 15.07
C PRO A 58 7.00 -3.71 14.81
N GLU A 59 8.20 -4.30 14.78
CA GLU A 59 9.46 -3.62 14.52
C GLU A 59 9.51 -2.94 13.15
N LEU A 60 8.86 -3.53 12.14
CA LEU A 60 8.78 -2.96 10.80
C LEU A 60 7.88 -1.72 10.78
N PHE A 61 6.76 -1.76 11.49
CA PHE A 61 5.83 -0.64 11.60
C PHE A 61 6.42 0.48 12.46
N ASP A 62 7.08 0.16 13.56
CA ASP A 62 7.78 1.12 14.41
C ASP A 62 8.89 1.86 13.64
N GLU A 63 9.70 1.13 12.89
CA GLU A 63 10.76 1.71 12.06
C GLU A 63 10.18 2.58 10.94
N ALA A 64 9.09 2.14 10.29
CA ALA A 64 8.41 2.95 9.29
C ALA A 64 7.80 4.23 9.88
N ASN A 65 7.22 4.16 11.09
CA ASN A 65 6.70 5.31 11.82
C ASN A 65 7.83 6.30 12.17
N ARG A 66 8.96 5.78 12.65
CA ARG A 66 10.16 6.60 12.94
C ARG A 66 10.64 7.33 11.68
N ARG A 67 10.74 6.64 10.54
CA ARG A 67 11.12 7.25 9.25
C ARG A 67 10.08 8.21 8.72
N ALA A 68 8.79 7.95 8.92
CA ALA A 68 7.72 8.84 8.49
C ALA A 68 7.78 10.20 9.20
N GLY A 69 8.30 10.24 10.43
CA GLY A 69 8.57 11.46 11.20
C GLY A 69 9.81 12.25 10.78
N GLU A 70 10.65 11.71 9.89
CA GLU A 70 11.84 12.43 9.40
C GLU A 70 11.45 13.58 8.44
N PRO A 71 12.31 14.61 8.27
CA PRO A 71 12.07 15.66 7.31
C PRO A 71 11.88 15.13 5.88
N LEU A 72 11.00 15.75 5.10
CA LEU A 72 10.69 15.33 3.72
C LEU A 72 11.95 15.17 2.85
N THR A 73 12.91 16.08 3.01
CA THR A 73 14.17 16.10 2.27
C THR A 73 15.08 14.89 2.59
N ALA A 74 14.96 14.30 3.78
CA ALA A 74 15.64 13.06 4.13
C ALA A 74 14.88 11.84 3.60
N ARG A 75 13.54 11.86 3.73
CA ARG A 75 12.67 10.76 3.32
C ARG A 75 12.71 10.47 1.82
N VAL A 76 12.81 11.51 0.99
CA VAL A 76 12.76 11.35 -0.48
C VAL A 76 13.86 10.45 -1.03
N ILE A 77 15.05 10.44 -0.41
CA ILE A 77 16.17 9.58 -0.80
C ILE A 77 15.85 8.11 -0.51
N GLN A 78 15.24 7.82 0.65
CA GLN A 78 14.84 6.47 1.02
C GLN A 78 13.73 5.93 0.12
N LEU A 79 12.80 6.80 -0.27
CA LEU A 79 11.73 6.45 -1.20
C LEU A 79 12.25 6.13 -2.60
N ALA A 80 13.36 6.73 -3.02
CA ALA A 80 14.01 6.42 -4.31
C ALA A 80 14.66 5.03 -4.34
N ALA A 81 14.92 4.45 -3.17
CA ALA A 81 15.44 3.09 -3.04
C ALA A 81 14.33 2.04 -2.84
N THR A 82 13.06 2.45 -2.76
CA THR A 82 11.94 1.54 -2.54
C THR A 82 11.84 0.52 -3.67
N ARG A 83 11.77 -0.75 -3.30
CA ARG A 83 11.56 -1.87 -4.22
C ARG A 83 10.71 -2.95 -3.56
N GLN A 84 10.04 -3.77 -4.36
CA GLN A 84 9.29 -4.93 -3.88
C GLN A 84 9.68 -6.19 -4.66
N SER A 85 10.01 -7.26 -3.95
CA SER A 85 10.32 -8.57 -4.53
C SER A 85 9.06 -9.34 -4.95
N GLU A 86 7.98 -9.16 -4.20
CA GLU A 86 6.71 -9.86 -4.41
C GLU A 86 5.82 -9.16 -5.42
N ARG A 87 5.01 -9.93 -6.14
CA ARG A 87 3.96 -9.36 -7.00
C ARG A 87 2.99 -8.48 -6.21
N ALA A 88 2.63 -8.92 -5.01
CA ALA A 88 1.71 -8.23 -4.13
C ALA A 88 2.17 -8.35 -2.67
N ALA A 89 2.04 -7.26 -1.92
CA ALA A 89 2.19 -7.23 -0.46
C ALA A 89 1.06 -6.41 0.16
N MET A 90 0.57 -6.83 1.32
CA MET A 90 -0.47 -6.14 2.08
C MET A 90 0.02 -5.84 3.49
N TYR A 91 -0.23 -4.61 3.93
CA TYR A 91 0.05 -4.14 5.28
C TYR A 91 -1.27 -3.79 5.98
N GLU A 92 -1.53 -4.38 7.14
CA GLU A 92 -2.71 -4.10 7.96
C GLU A 92 -2.31 -3.48 9.30
N PHE A 93 -2.87 -2.32 9.62
CA PHE A 93 -2.56 -1.56 10.84
C PHE A 93 -3.78 -0.78 11.35
N ASP A 94 -3.72 -0.35 12.60
CA ASP A 94 -4.81 0.41 13.21
C ASP A 94 -4.82 1.87 12.75
N GLY A 95 -6.02 2.37 12.42
CA GLY A 95 -6.21 3.78 12.09
C GLY A 95 -5.98 4.67 13.31
N THR A 96 -5.29 5.79 13.12
CA THR A 96 -5.01 6.77 14.18
C THR A 96 -5.68 8.12 13.91
N GLY A 97 -5.81 8.95 14.94
CA GLY A 97 -6.39 10.29 14.83
C GLY A 97 -7.83 10.26 14.27
N PRO A 98 -8.13 10.95 13.15
CA PRO A 98 -9.46 10.93 12.52
C PRO A 98 -9.92 9.53 12.04
N LEU A 99 -8.99 8.58 11.89
CA LEU A 99 -9.29 7.22 11.46
C LEU A 99 -9.45 6.23 12.61
N THR A 100 -9.36 6.68 13.86
CA THR A 100 -9.48 5.85 15.06
C THR A 100 -10.73 4.96 15.01
N GLY A 101 -10.55 3.67 15.31
CA GLY A 101 -11.61 2.65 15.25
C GLY A 101 -11.86 2.08 13.84
N ASN A 102 -11.04 2.42 12.85
CA ASN A 102 -10.98 1.74 11.56
C ASN A 102 -9.69 0.90 11.46
N ARG A 103 -9.74 -0.16 10.65
CA ARG A 103 -8.56 -0.87 10.15
C ARG A 103 -8.15 -0.26 8.82
N VAL A 104 -6.84 -0.10 8.62
CA VAL A 104 -6.27 0.38 7.37
C VAL A 104 -5.52 -0.77 6.73
N VAL A 105 -5.80 -1.01 5.45
CA VAL A 105 -5.03 -1.90 4.61
C VAL A 105 -4.36 -1.08 3.51
N ALA A 106 -3.05 -1.18 3.44
CA ALA A 106 -2.27 -0.69 2.32
C ALA A 106 -1.78 -1.89 1.48
N ALA A 107 -2.27 -1.99 0.25
CA ALA A 107 -1.88 -3.00 -0.71
C ALA A 107 -0.91 -2.40 -1.73
N LEU A 108 0.24 -3.05 -1.92
CA LEU A 108 1.25 -2.68 -2.90
C LEU A 108 1.33 -3.77 -3.95
N LEU A 109 1.03 -3.39 -5.19
CA LEU A 109 1.03 -4.26 -6.36
C LEU A 109 2.16 -3.83 -7.29
N ARG A 110 2.89 -4.79 -7.85
CA ARG A 110 3.73 -4.54 -9.02
C ARG A 110 2.86 -4.67 -10.25
N PRO A 111 2.63 -3.61 -11.04
CA PRO A 111 1.83 -3.70 -12.25
C PRO A 111 2.59 -4.46 -13.35
N GLU A 112 3.91 -4.35 -13.38
CA GLU A 112 4.81 -4.86 -14.41
C GLU A 112 5.91 -5.74 -13.78
N ASP A 113 6.81 -6.29 -14.59
CA ASP A 113 8.03 -6.97 -14.11
C ASP A 113 9.11 -5.94 -13.70
N ARG A 114 8.68 -4.93 -12.93
CA ARG A 114 9.51 -3.85 -12.41
C ARG A 114 9.36 -3.80 -10.89
N ALA A 115 10.43 -4.05 -10.17
CA ALA A 115 10.43 -4.05 -8.70
C ALA A 115 10.33 -2.65 -8.10
N ASP A 116 10.61 -1.61 -8.87
CA ASP A 116 10.64 -0.19 -8.46
C ASP A 116 9.38 0.59 -8.86
N LEU A 117 8.47 -0.04 -9.61
CA LEU A 117 7.20 0.53 -10.02
C LEU A 117 6.07 -0.10 -9.22
N LEU A 118 5.37 0.72 -8.44
CA LEU A 118 4.43 0.25 -7.43
C LEU A 118 3.09 0.97 -7.59
N ASP A 119 2.03 0.18 -7.66
CA ASP A 119 0.65 0.62 -7.55
C ASP A 119 0.21 0.44 -6.09
N VAL A 120 -0.06 1.53 -5.40
CA VAL A 120 -0.41 1.57 -3.97
C VAL A 120 -1.91 1.85 -3.83
N TYR A 121 -2.60 0.93 -3.17
CA TYR A 121 -4.02 1.04 -2.86
C TYR A 121 -4.22 1.12 -1.35
N VAL A 122 -5.04 2.05 -0.90
CA VAL A 122 -5.39 2.21 0.52
C VAL A 122 -6.88 1.97 0.69
N ALA A 123 -7.21 1.02 1.54
CA ALA A 123 -8.56 0.67 1.94
C ALA A 123 -8.71 0.92 3.44
N VAL A 124 -9.68 1.75 3.83
CA VAL A 124 -9.96 2.08 5.24
C VAL A 124 -11.35 1.62 5.59
N GLY A 125 -11.48 0.70 6.56
CA GLY A 125 -12.76 0.07 6.83
C GLY A 125 -12.89 -0.51 8.23
N ARG A 126 -13.98 -1.23 8.44
CA ARG A 126 -14.28 -1.94 9.70
C ARG A 126 -14.84 -3.31 9.38
N LEU A 127 -14.68 -4.24 10.32
CA LEU A 127 -15.38 -5.51 10.29
C LEU A 127 -16.72 -5.37 11.00
N ARG A 128 -17.81 -5.79 10.34
CA ARG A 128 -19.14 -5.92 10.96
C ARG A 128 -19.74 -7.26 10.56
N GLY A 129 -20.02 -8.11 11.55
CA GLY A 129 -20.60 -9.44 11.30
C GLY A 129 -19.73 -10.35 10.42
N GLY A 130 -18.40 -10.19 10.46
CA GLY A 130 -17.47 -10.94 9.61
C GLY A 130 -17.27 -10.37 8.20
N GLU A 131 -17.95 -9.26 7.84
CA GLU A 131 -17.79 -8.62 6.55
C GLU A 131 -16.99 -7.31 6.64
N ALA A 132 -16.12 -7.09 5.66
CA ALA A 132 -15.37 -5.86 5.48
C ALA A 132 -16.26 -4.75 4.90
N GLN A 133 -16.45 -3.66 5.66
CA GLN A 133 -17.18 -2.47 5.24
C GLN A 133 -16.22 -1.31 5.05
N MET A 134 -16.24 -0.69 3.85
CA MET A 134 -15.39 0.47 3.54
C MET A 134 -15.96 1.75 4.12
N THR A 135 -15.10 2.57 4.72
CA THR A 135 -15.45 3.87 5.29
C THR A 135 -14.87 5.04 4.50
N VAL A 136 -13.94 4.78 3.58
CA VAL A 136 -13.34 5.78 2.68
C VAL A 136 -13.31 5.22 1.25
N ALA A 137 -13.63 6.06 0.27
CA ALA A 137 -13.51 5.72 -1.14
C ALA A 137 -12.05 5.40 -1.48
N PRO A 138 -11.77 4.29 -2.19
CA PRO A 138 -10.41 3.92 -2.52
C PRO A 138 -9.87 4.78 -3.67
N ALA A 139 -8.58 5.04 -3.61
CA ALA A 139 -7.83 5.66 -4.68
C ALA A 139 -6.53 4.88 -4.90
N LEU A 140 -5.90 5.13 -6.05
CA LEU A 140 -4.64 4.51 -6.44
C LEU A 140 -3.55 5.57 -6.54
N LEU A 141 -2.41 5.33 -5.89
CA LEU A 141 -1.17 6.04 -6.17
C LEU A 141 -0.23 5.12 -6.95
N ARG A 142 0.14 5.50 -8.17
CA ARG A 142 1.25 4.89 -8.89
C ARG A 142 2.54 5.62 -8.54
N PHE A 143 3.57 4.88 -8.16
CA PHE A 143 4.87 5.42 -7.75
C PHE A 143 6.01 4.71 -8.47
N ASP A 144 6.91 5.49 -9.10
CA ASP A 144 8.10 4.99 -9.79
C ASP A 144 9.37 5.43 -9.03
N ALA A 145 9.94 4.52 -8.25
CA ALA A 145 11.14 4.78 -7.48
C ALA A 145 12.37 5.03 -8.37
N ALA A 146 12.43 4.41 -9.56
CA ALA A 146 13.51 4.66 -10.50
C ALA A 146 13.43 6.06 -11.11
N ALA A 147 12.21 6.51 -11.47
CA ALA A 147 11.99 7.89 -11.91
C ALA A 147 12.35 8.88 -10.81
N LEU A 148 12.00 8.59 -9.55
CA LEU A 148 12.44 9.41 -8.42
C LEU A 148 13.95 9.48 -8.33
N ASN A 149 14.64 8.33 -8.35
CA ASN A 149 16.09 8.25 -8.26
C ASN A 149 16.77 9.03 -9.41
N GLN A 150 16.25 8.92 -10.63
CA GLN A 150 16.73 9.67 -11.78
C GLN A 150 16.58 11.19 -11.56
N THR A 151 15.40 11.64 -11.12
CA THR A 151 15.15 13.06 -10.84
C THR A 151 16.08 13.59 -9.75
N LEU A 152 16.26 12.83 -8.66
CA LEU A 152 17.19 13.19 -7.59
C LEU A 152 18.63 13.30 -8.10
N GLY A 153 19.07 12.41 -9.00
CA GLY A 153 20.37 12.49 -9.65
C GLY A 153 20.57 13.75 -10.49
N LEU A 154 19.51 14.25 -11.14
CA LEU A 154 19.55 15.47 -11.96
C LEU A 154 19.58 16.75 -11.11
N ILE A 155 18.82 16.82 -10.02
CA ILE A 155 18.75 18.02 -9.16
C ILE A 155 19.83 18.04 -8.08
N GLY A 156 20.48 16.90 -7.83
CA GLY A 156 21.58 16.75 -6.88
C GLY A 156 21.20 17.17 -5.45
N GLU A 157 22.09 17.94 -4.82
CA GLU A 157 21.93 18.37 -3.42
C GLU A 157 20.72 19.30 -3.18
N ALA A 158 20.09 19.82 -4.23
CA ALA A 158 18.89 20.65 -4.07
C ALA A 158 17.76 19.89 -3.36
N ALA A 159 17.61 18.58 -3.64
CA ALA A 159 16.57 17.75 -3.03
C ALA A 159 16.72 17.61 -1.52
N THR A 160 17.95 17.68 -1.01
CA THR A 160 18.25 17.46 0.41
C THR A 160 18.15 18.75 1.23
N ARG A 161 18.16 19.92 0.57
CA ARG A 161 18.12 21.24 1.20
C ARG A 161 16.81 22.01 0.98
N SER A 162 16.04 21.66 -0.05
CA SER A 162 14.83 22.38 -0.45
C SER A 162 13.61 21.46 -0.43
N VAL A 163 12.65 21.79 0.43
CA VAL A 163 11.34 21.13 0.49
C VAL A 163 10.62 21.22 -0.85
N ASN A 164 10.74 22.35 -1.57
CA ASN A 164 10.10 22.50 -2.88
C ASN A 164 10.70 21.54 -3.92
N ALA A 165 12.02 21.35 -3.90
CA ALA A 165 12.69 20.42 -4.79
C ALA A 165 12.32 18.95 -4.48
N ALA A 166 12.24 18.60 -3.19
CA ALA A 166 11.79 17.27 -2.75
C ALA A 166 10.33 17.01 -3.18
N THR A 167 9.43 17.97 -2.94
CA THR A 167 8.02 17.87 -3.35
C THR A 167 7.86 17.76 -4.86
N ALA A 168 8.60 18.55 -5.64
CA ALA A 168 8.57 18.47 -7.10
C ALA A 168 9.07 17.11 -7.61
N SER A 169 10.10 16.55 -6.96
CA SER A 169 10.62 15.22 -7.31
C SER A 169 9.60 14.11 -7.02
N LEU A 170 8.90 14.19 -5.89
CA LEU A 170 7.82 13.25 -5.57
C LEU A 170 6.64 13.38 -6.52
N ALA A 171 6.25 14.60 -6.88
CA ALA A 171 5.18 14.84 -7.85
C ALA A 171 5.52 14.32 -9.25
N HIS A 172 6.80 14.34 -9.64
CA HIS A 172 7.26 13.73 -10.88
C HIS A 172 7.21 12.19 -10.84
N ALA A 173 7.58 11.60 -9.70
CA ALA A 173 7.65 10.15 -9.53
C ALA A 173 6.31 9.50 -9.18
N ALA A 174 5.28 10.28 -8.86
CA ALA A 174 4.01 9.77 -8.37
C ALA A 174 2.81 10.37 -9.11
N ALA A 175 1.89 9.50 -9.51
CA ALA A 175 0.64 9.88 -10.15
C ALA A 175 -0.54 9.27 -9.38
N VAL A 176 -1.50 10.11 -9.00
CA VAL A 176 -2.78 9.62 -8.47
C VAL A 176 -3.66 9.28 -9.66
N LEU A 177 -4.12 8.03 -9.70
CA LEU A 177 -4.97 7.54 -10.76
C LEU A 177 -6.39 7.33 -10.23
N PRO A 178 -7.42 7.79 -10.95
CA PRO A 178 -8.79 7.51 -10.57
C PRO A 178 -9.03 5.99 -10.62
N MET A 179 -9.77 5.49 -9.63
CA MET A 179 -10.28 4.11 -9.69
C MET A 179 -11.63 4.11 -10.41
N PRO A 180 -11.97 3.04 -11.16
CA PRO A 180 -13.27 2.92 -11.79
C PRO A 180 -14.41 3.15 -10.80
N GLY A 181 -15.31 4.09 -11.09
CA GLY A 181 -16.43 4.47 -10.21
C GLY A 181 -16.13 5.55 -9.17
N HIS A 182 -14.89 6.07 -9.12
CA HIS A 182 -14.48 7.21 -8.29
C HIS A 182 -13.62 8.20 -9.10
N GLU A 183 -14.04 8.52 -10.32
CA GLU A 183 -13.32 9.46 -11.19
C GLU A 183 -13.44 10.92 -10.69
N GLU A 184 -14.52 11.24 -9.97
CA GLU A 184 -14.83 12.60 -9.50
C GLU A 184 -14.53 12.75 -8.00
N GLY A 185 -13.25 12.85 -7.64
CA GLY A 185 -12.84 13.11 -6.26
C GLY A 185 -11.39 13.56 -6.16
N GLY A 186 -11.15 14.70 -5.51
CA GLY A 186 -9.81 15.08 -5.09
C GLY A 186 -9.30 14.16 -3.99
N MET A 187 -8.00 13.85 -3.97
CA MET A 187 -7.40 13.00 -2.95
C MET A 187 -7.32 13.73 -1.60
N PRO A 188 -7.97 13.24 -0.53
CA PRO A 188 -7.80 13.80 0.81
C PRO A 188 -6.35 13.71 1.26
N ALA A 189 -5.84 14.76 1.93
CA ALA A 189 -4.47 14.79 2.46
C ALA A 189 -4.15 13.59 3.39
N ALA A 190 -5.15 13.07 4.09
CA ALA A 190 -5.01 11.88 4.93
C ALA A 190 -4.67 10.62 4.11
N LEU A 191 -5.25 10.44 2.91
CA LEU A 191 -4.90 9.32 2.03
C LEU A 191 -3.47 9.45 1.51
N LEU A 192 -3.04 10.67 1.18
CA LEU A 192 -1.66 10.93 0.75
C LEU A 192 -0.64 10.52 1.82
N ALA A 193 -0.91 10.83 3.10
CA ALA A 193 -0.06 10.40 4.20
C ALA A 193 0.02 8.87 4.32
N LEU A 194 -1.11 8.17 4.13
CA LEU A 194 -1.16 6.71 4.16
C LEU A 194 -0.40 6.07 2.98
N TYR A 195 -0.47 6.64 1.77
CA TYR A 195 0.34 6.16 0.64
C TYR A 195 1.83 6.30 0.92
N TRP A 196 2.26 7.44 1.46
CA TRP A 196 3.67 7.62 1.81
C TRP A 196 4.12 6.70 2.94
N HIS A 197 3.24 6.40 3.88
CA HIS A 197 3.53 5.42 4.92
C HIS A 197 3.69 4.01 4.33
N ALA A 198 2.81 3.59 3.42
CA ALA A 198 2.89 2.33 2.70
C ALA A 198 4.21 2.16 1.92
N LEU A 199 4.64 3.20 1.18
CA LEU A 199 5.91 3.20 0.48
C LEU A 199 7.11 3.18 1.45
N THR A 200 6.98 3.80 2.63
CA THR A 200 7.99 3.73 3.68
C THR A 200 8.11 2.31 4.25
N LEU A 201 6.98 1.63 4.50
CA LEU A 201 6.95 0.22 4.93
C LEU A 201 7.66 -0.68 3.92
N ALA A 202 7.42 -0.47 2.62
CA ALA A 202 8.12 -1.20 1.56
C ALA A 202 9.63 -0.92 1.53
N SER A 203 10.03 0.35 1.65
CA SER A 203 11.44 0.76 1.71
C SER A 203 12.17 0.14 2.92
N VAL A 204 11.55 0.17 4.11
CA VAL A 204 12.09 -0.45 5.33
C VAL A 204 12.24 -1.95 5.15
N ARG A 205 11.21 -2.61 4.60
CA ARG A 205 11.24 -4.06 4.35
C ARG A 205 12.34 -4.46 3.38
N ALA A 206 12.60 -3.65 2.36
CA ALA A 206 13.65 -3.89 1.38
C ALA A 206 15.06 -3.59 1.93
N GLY A 207 15.19 -2.60 2.82
CA GLY A 207 16.48 -2.14 3.36
C GLY A 207 16.95 -2.85 4.63
N ALA A 208 16.05 -3.48 5.38
CA ALA A 208 16.41 -4.32 6.52
C ALA A 208 16.53 -5.78 6.08
N GLY A 209 17.36 -6.58 6.76
CA GLY A 209 17.47 -8.04 6.56
C GLY A 209 16.18 -8.85 6.83
N LEU A 210 15.01 -8.18 6.79
CA LEU A 210 13.65 -8.71 6.81
C LEU A 210 13.20 -9.17 5.42
N ALA A 211 13.96 -8.82 4.36
CA ALA A 211 13.85 -9.38 3.01
C ALA A 211 14.20 -10.89 3.03
N GLY A 212 13.29 -11.72 3.55
CA GLY A 212 13.51 -13.14 3.79
C GLY A 212 12.82 -13.70 5.05
N MET A 213 12.14 -12.86 5.85
CA MET A 213 11.36 -13.37 6.98
C MET A 213 10.19 -14.22 6.48
N ALA A 214 10.10 -15.43 7.01
CA ALA A 214 9.02 -16.34 6.72
C ALA A 214 7.68 -15.71 7.12
N VAL A 215 6.75 -15.63 6.16
CA VAL A 215 5.36 -15.22 6.35
C VAL A 215 4.77 -16.08 7.48
N GLN A 216 4.38 -15.46 8.59
CA GLN A 216 3.62 -16.15 9.62
C GLN A 216 2.13 -15.83 9.44
N GLY A 217 1.41 -16.82 8.92
CA GLY A 217 -0.04 -16.89 8.88
C GLY A 217 -0.41 -18.32 8.51
N ARG A 218 -0.89 -19.09 9.48
CA ARG A 218 -1.44 -20.43 9.20
C ARG A 218 -2.73 -20.24 8.40
N ALA A 219 -2.84 -20.97 7.29
CA ALA A 219 -4.11 -21.25 6.63
C ALA A 219 -5.09 -21.94 7.60
#